data_AF-A0A256XXI0-F1
#
_entry.id   AF-A0A256XXI0-F1
#
_cell.length_a   1.000
_cell.length_b   1.000
_cell.length_c   1.000
_cell.angle_alpha   90.00
_cell.angle_beta   90.00
_cell.angle_gamma   90.00
#
_symmetry.space_group_name_H-M   'P 1'
#
loop_
_entity.id
_entity.type
_entity.pdbx_description
1 polymer ?
#
loop_
_entity_poly.entity_id
_entity_poly.type
_entity_poly.pdbx_seq_one_letter_code
_entity_poly.pdbx_strand_id
1 'polypeptide(L)'
;ETSETVKLRINGEITEELAAGDKITIADGSTLIIDNIDINNDKVFFSLECLPKKSSSEVFVKKPFNSLIDFDFVVGDQAPGSDVVAVLDILNDLGMTKTDSGVTSIKQGAAKIASEVEEIRNVLSVGNPCDNPITEKITGISDCHMNLEPGQGFIGFYQNNGYRQIVVAGYSPLETRIAARAFKEAVNLKGNFFIVEGERLDDYRLREMNGLQNKIVQPEPVSGTVSFESSNDLTPPNFPQEKTITLQLRKGWNLVSLPGKLVKFLENDCVKKPVGFVYLKDEKKYVSLKDAARLLKDKFSTYLAENAFWIYSYDDCEQDVIVEDYEKTIVLESGWNLIPNIELSCSFLKRYWWNPVKQEWQTNKLDWKYSGTIVKASEYCEEKQ
;
A
#
# COMPACT_ATOMS: atom_id res chain seq x y z
N GLU A 1 43.36 49.24 -14.32
CA GLU A 1 41.92 48.97 -14.22
C GLU A 1 41.62 48.66 -12.76
N THR A 2 40.63 49.31 -12.17
CA THR A 2 40.16 48.98 -10.82
C THR A 2 39.35 47.69 -10.92
N SER A 3 39.82 46.60 -10.34
CA SER A 3 39.04 45.36 -10.26
C SER A 3 37.78 45.62 -9.43
N GLU A 4 36.63 45.26 -9.98
CA GLU A 4 35.36 45.35 -9.27
C GLU A 4 35.35 44.35 -8.11
N THR A 5 34.92 44.78 -6.92
CA THR A 5 34.83 43.94 -5.72
C THR A 5 33.48 44.09 -5.05
N VAL A 6 33.06 43.07 -4.31
CA VAL A 6 31.79 43.04 -3.56
C VAL A 6 32.00 42.60 -2.11
N LYS A 7 31.16 43.12 -1.20
CA LYS A 7 30.98 42.57 0.16
C LYS A 7 29.62 41.92 0.25
N LEU A 8 29.58 40.66 0.68
CA LEU A 8 28.34 39.91 0.83
C LEU A 8 27.99 39.80 2.31
N ARG A 9 26.69 39.91 2.64
CA ARG A 9 26.17 39.54 3.96
C ARG A 9 25.39 38.24 3.84
N ILE A 10 25.89 37.16 4.44
CA ILE A 10 25.33 35.80 4.33
C ILE A 10 25.17 35.24 5.74
N ASN A 11 23.96 34.83 6.11
CA ASN A 11 23.64 34.30 7.44
C ASN A 11 24.09 35.20 8.62
N GLY A 12 24.16 36.52 8.39
CA GLY A 12 24.60 37.50 9.40
C GLY A 12 26.09 37.81 9.40
N GLU A 13 26.91 37.03 8.68
CA GLU A 13 28.34 37.29 8.47
C GLU A 13 28.54 38.23 7.30
N ILE A 14 29.50 39.15 7.41
CA ILE A 14 29.89 40.05 6.32
C ILE A 14 31.26 39.61 5.83
N THR A 15 31.38 39.31 4.54
CA THR A 15 32.66 38.91 3.93
C THR A 15 33.62 40.09 3.84
N GLU A 16 34.91 39.80 3.64
CA GLU A 16 35.85 40.77 3.11
C GLU A 16 35.46 41.16 1.66
N GLU A 17 36.21 42.07 1.03
CA GLU A 17 36.00 42.42 -0.38
C GLU A 17 36.44 41.25 -1.26
N LEU A 18 35.51 40.78 -2.10
CA LEU A 18 35.71 39.65 -2.99
C LEU A 18 35.70 40.13 -4.45
N ALA A 19 36.70 39.75 -5.22
CA ALA A 19 36.79 39.93 -6.67
C ALA A 19 36.27 38.67 -7.40
N ALA A 20 36.05 38.80 -8.72
CA ALA A 20 35.76 37.64 -9.56
C ALA A 20 36.93 36.64 -9.51
N GLY A 21 36.61 35.36 -9.29
CA GLY A 21 37.53 34.25 -9.05
C GLY A 21 37.79 33.94 -7.57
N ASP A 22 37.42 34.83 -6.64
CA ASP A 22 37.68 34.62 -5.22
C ASP A 22 36.81 33.51 -4.63
N LYS A 23 37.41 32.80 -3.67
CA LYS A 23 36.81 31.67 -2.96
C LYS A 23 36.84 31.93 -1.46
N ILE A 24 35.67 31.87 -0.82
CA ILE A 24 35.54 32.08 0.63
C ILE A 24 34.77 30.94 1.28
N THR A 25 35.24 30.51 2.46
CA THR A 25 34.52 29.56 3.31
C THR A 25 33.84 30.34 4.43
N ILE A 26 32.51 30.25 4.53
CA ILE A 26 31.72 30.89 5.60
C ILE A 26 31.66 29.97 6.83
N ALA A 27 31.22 30.47 8.00
CA ALA A 27 31.40 29.72 9.25
C ALA A 27 30.67 28.37 9.32
N ASP A 28 29.61 28.17 8.54
CA ASP A 28 28.94 26.86 8.44
C ASP A 28 29.79 25.79 7.69
N GLY A 29 30.89 26.22 7.09
CA GLY A 29 31.85 25.39 6.35
C GLY A 29 31.53 25.25 4.86
N SER A 30 30.49 25.91 4.35
CA SER A 30 30.20 26.01 2.93
C SER A 30 31.21 26.91 2.24
N THR A 31 31.50 26.62 0.97
CA THR A 31 32.42 27.43 0.17
C THR A 31 31.70 28.13 -0.96
N LEU A 32 31.91 29.44 -1.08
CA LEU A 32 31.38 30.29 -2.13
C LEU A 32 32.50 30.67 -3.08
N ILE A 33 32.20 30.66 -4.38
CA ILE A 33 33.08 31.15 -5.45
C ILE A 33 32.35 32.27 -6.18
N ILE A 34 33.01 33.41 -6.37
CA ILE A 34 32.49 34.52 -7.18
C ILE A 34 32.90 34.28 -8.63
N ASP A 35 31.98 33.90 -9.51
CA ASP A 35 32.36 33.61 -10.91
C ASP A 35 32.60 34.89 -11.71
N ASN A 36 31.72 35.87 -11.55
CA ASN A 36 31.77 37.14 -12.27
C ASN A 36 31.08 38.25 -11.48
N ILE A 37 31.52 39.49 -11.67
CA ILE A 37 30.93 40.72 -11.15
C ILE A 37 30.73 41.66 -12.34
N ASP A 38 29.51 42.17 -12.52
CA ASP A 38 29.16 43.16 -13.53
C ASP A 38 28.39 44.31 -12.88
N ILE A 39 28.97 45.51 -12.90
CA ILE A 39 28.36 46.73 -12.36
C ILE A 39 27.83 47.58 -13.51
N ASN A 40 26.51 47.63 -13.66
CA ASN A 40 25.85 48.41 -14.71
C ASN A 40 24.72 49.27 -14.14
N ASN A 41 24.81 50.59 -14.32
CA ASN A 41 23.78 51.56 -13.92
C ASN A 41 23.30 51.39 -12.47
N ASP A 42 24.23 51.45 -11.51
CA ASP A 42 23.99 51.30 -10.07
C ASP A 42 23.42 49.93 -9.62
N LYS A 43 23.46 48.93 -10.51
CA LYS A 43 23.10 47.55 -10.18
C LYS A 43 24.33 46.67 -10.29
N VAL A 44 24.53 45.85 -9.27
CA VAL A 44 25.59 44.83 -9.23
C VAL A 44 24.97 43.49 -9.54
N PHE A 45 25.43 42.85 -10.61
CA PHE A 45 25.10 41.47 -10.97
C PHE A 45 26.32 40.59 -10.67
N PHE A 46 26.10 39.47 -10.00
CA PHE A 46 27.17 38.49 -9.75
C PHE A 46 26.62 37.07 -9.77
N SER A 47 27.48 36.12 -10.16
CA SER A 47 27.18 34.68 -10.14
C SER A 47 27.93 34.03 -8.99
N LEU A 48 27.23 33.19 -8.22
CA LEU A 48 27.79 32.45 -7.09
C LEU A 48 27.70 30.95 -7.37
N GLU A 49 28.84 30.26 -7.28
CA GLU A 49 28.87 28.81 -7.14
C GLU A 49 29.06 28.45 -5.66
N CYS A 50 28.12 27.67 -5.12
CA CYS A 50 28.13 27.25 -3.72
C CYS A 50 28.47 25.76 -3.63
N LEU A 51 29.66 25.47 -3.12
CA LEU A 51 30.13 24.10 -2.88
C LEU A 51 29.83 23.74 -1.42
N PRO A 52 28.96 22.75 -1.15
CA PRO A 52 28.68 22.32 0.21
C PRO A 52 29.95 21.81 0.87
N LYS A 53 30.05 22.00 2.19
CA LYS A 53 31.13 21.51 3.04
C LYS A 53 31.49 20.08 2.63
N LYS A 54 32.76 19.85 2.29
CA LYS A 54 33.32 18.52 2.03
C LYS A 54 33.24 17.71 3.32
N SER A 55 32.06 17.13 3.58
CA SER A 55 31.91 16.08 4.57
C SER A 55 32.74 14.90 4.08
N SER A 56 33.54 14.31 4.95
CA SER A 56 34.23 13.04 4.69
C SER A 56 33.25 11.85 4.57
N SER A 57 31.94 12.11 4.49
CA SER A 57 30.96 11.22 3.87
C SER A 57 30.85 11.59 2.39
N GLU A 58 31.53 10.83 1.54
CA GLU A 58 31.27 10.87 0.10
C GLU A 58 29.78 10.61 -0.17
N VAL A 59 29.12 11.66 -0.70
CA VAL A 59 28.01 11.59 -1.66
C VAL A 59 26.70 10.96 -1.16
N PHE A 60 25.92 11.75 -0.44
CA PHE A 60 24.47 11.75 -0.61
C PHE A 60 24.05 13.16 -1.02
N VAL A 61 23.73 13.33 -2.31
CA VAL A 61 22.60 14.12 -2.85
C VAL A 61 22.83 14.40 -4.36
N LYS A 62 21.76 14.16 -5.14
CA LYS A 62 21.51 14.57 -6.54
C LYS A 62 22.10 13.72 -7.68
N LYS A 63 21.86 12.41 -7.64
CA LYS A 63 21.06 11.83 -8.73
C LYS A 63 19.73 11.42 -8.10
N PRO A 64 18.56 11.74 -8.69
CA PRO A 64 17.31 11.16 -8.23
C PRO A 64 17.47 9.63 -8.18
N PHE A 65 16.70 8.96 -7.33
CA PHE A 65 16.57 7.49 -7.27
C PHE A 65 16.10 6.84 -8.61
N ASN A 66 16.28 7.51 -9.75
CA ASN A 66 15.98 7.10 -11.11
C ASN A 66 16.85 5.95 -11.64
N SER A 67 17.66 5.31 -10.80
CA SER A 67 18.37 4.08 -11.19
C SER A 67 18.11 2.92 -10.23
N LEU A 68 16.85 2.77 -9.77
CA LEU A 68 16.33 1.46 -9.29
C LEU A 68 16.32 0.37 -10.38
N ILE A 69 16.87 0.68 -11.56
CA ILE A 69 16.94 -0.11 -12.81
C ILE A 69 17.75 -1.43 -12.66
N ASP A 70 18.21 -1.79 -11.46
CA ASP A 70 19.04 -2.98 -11.25
C ASP A 70 18.84 -3.64 -9.87
N PHE A 71 17.66 -3.46 -9.26
CA PHE A 71 17.35 -4.14 -8.00
C PHE A 71 16.65 -5.48 -8.27
N ASP A 72 17.17 -6.57 -7.70
CA ASP A 72 16.39 -7.79 -7.52
C ASP A 72 15.35 -7.54 -6.42
N PHE A 73 14.10 -7.93 -6.70
CA PHE A 73 13.00 -7.79 -5.75
C PHE A 73 12.80 -9.13 -5.07
N VAL A 74 13.16 -9.21 -3.80
CA VAL A 74 13.29 -10.49 -3.10
C VAL A 74 12.23 -10.62 -2.03
N VAL A 75 11.43 -11.67 -2.12
CA VAL A 75 10.51 -12.10 -1.05
C VAL A 75 11.09 -13.30 -0.32
N GLY A 76 10.69 -13.48 0.93
CA GLY A 76 11.09 -14.63 1.72
C GLY A 76 10.59 -15.97 1.18
N ASP A 77 11.32 -17.04 1.48
CA ASP A 77 10.95 -18.40 1.08
C ASP A 77 9.66 -18.89 1.75
N GLN A 78 9.36 -18.35 2.94
CA GLN A 78 8.13 -18.61 3.69
C GLN A 78 7.23 -17.37 3.79
N ALA A 79 7.47 -16.38 2.92
CA ALA A 79 6.76 -15.11 2.99
C ALA A 79 5.25 -15.29 2.84
N PRO A 80 4.43 -14.64 3.67
CA PRO A 80 2.98 -14.64 3.49
C PRO A 80 2.62 -13.98 2.17
N GLY A 81 1.46 -14.35 1.60
CA GLY A 81 1.02 -13.82 0.30
C GLY A 81 0.92 -12.28 0.26
N SER A 82 0.75 -11.62 1.40
CA SER A 82 0.80 -10.16 1.54
C SER A 82 2.14 -9.54 1.15
N ASP A 83 3.25 -10.22 1.38
CA ASP A 83 4.60 -9.71 1.11
C ASP A 83 4.91 -9.78 -0.38
N VAL A 84 4.40 -10.82 -1.05
CA VAL A 84 4.39 -10.88 -2.52
C VAL A 84 3.57 -9.72 -3.10
N VAL A 85 2.40 -9.44 -2.52
CA VAL A 85 1.58 -8.30 -2.94
C VAL A 85 2.30 -6.98 -2.63
N ALA A 86 3.02 -6.85 -1.51
CA ALA A 86 3.82 -5.67 -1.19
C ALA A 86 4.90 -5.39 -2.24
N VAL A 87 5.60 -6.43 -2.72
CA VAL A 87 6.54 -6.29 -3.85
C VAL A 87 5.84 -5.79 -5.11
N LEU A 88 4.67 -6.34 -5.44
CA LEU A 88 3.89 -5.88 -6.60
C LEU A 88 3.42 -4.43 -6.44
N ASP A 89 3.03 -4.02 -5.24
CA ASP A 89 2.61 -2.66 -4.93
C ASP A 89 3.76 -1.66 -5.20
N ILE A 90 4.99 -2.03 -4.83
CA ILE A 90 6.21 -1.26 -5.12
C ILE A 90 6.52 -1.26 -6.62
N LEU A 91 6.55 -2.43 -7.26
CA LEU A 91 6.90 -2.60 -8.67
C LEU A 91 5.97 -1.83 -9.61
N ASN A 92 4.66 -1.86 -9.35
CA ASN A 92 3.67 -1.18 -10.18
C ASN A 92 3.88 0.33 -10.25
N ASP A 93 4.45 0.93 -9.20
CA ASP A 93 4.72 2.37 -9.15
C ASP A 93 6.08 2.71 -9.76
N LEU A 94 7.09 1.89 -9.48
CA LEU A 94 8.42 2.04 -10.07
C LEU A 94 8.41 1.83 -11.59
N GLY A 95 7.53 0.96 -12.11
CA GLY A 95 7.41 0.66 -13.53
C GLY A 95 6.88 1.80 -14.41
N MET A 96 6.37 2.89 -13.84
CA MET A 96 5.75 3.99 -14.59
C MET A 96 6.37 5.35 -14.27
N THR A 97 7.65 5.56 -14.55
CA THR A 97 8.18 6.93 -14.62
C THR A 97 7.76 7.57 -15.93
N LYS A 98 6.81 8.50 -15.86
CA LYS A 98 6.54 9.44 -16.96
C LYS A 98 7.73 10.39 -17.05
N THR A 99 8.53 10.25 -18.09
CA THR A 99 9.48 11.29 -18.47
C THR A 99 8.79 12.27 -19.40
N ASP A 100 9.28 13.51 -19.50
CA ASP A 100 8.80 14.50 -20.49
C ASP A 100 8.93 13.98 -21.93
N SER A 101 9.68 12.90 -22.15
CA SER A 101 9.91 12.23 -23.43
C SER A 101 9.02 11.00 -23.69
N GLY A 102 8.12 10.66 -22.76
CA GLY A 102 7.26 9.48 -22.83
C GLY A 102 7.42 8.50 -21.66
N VAL A 103 6.67 7.40 -21.71
CA VAL A 103 6.76 6.32 -20.71
C VAL A 103 7.98 5.45 -21.06
N THR A 104 9.06 5.61 -20.30
CA THR A 104 10.20 4.68 -20.37
C THR A 104 9.96 3.53 -19.40
N SER A 105 9.79 2.31 -19.94
CA SER A 105 9.80 1.11 -19.11
C SER A 105 11.16 0.98 -18.45
N ILE A 106 11.20 1.06 -17.12
CA ILE A 106 12.41 0.73 -16.35
C ILE A 106 12.65 -0.76 -16.51
N LYS A 107 13.89 -1.16 -16.87
CA LYS A 107 14.30 -2.56 -16.78
C LYS A 107 14.22 -2.95 -15.30
N GLN A 108 13.11 -3.58 -14.92
CA GLN A 108 12.94 -4.13 -13.58
C GLN A 108 13.90 -5.32 -13.44
N GLY A 109 14.59 -5.42 -12.30
CA GLY A 109 15.27 -6.66 -11.94
C GLY A 109 14.25 -7.78 -11.75
N ALA A 110 14.73 -9.02 -11.66
CA ALA A 110 13.82 -10.15 -11.51
C ALA A 110 13.20 -10.13 -10.11
N ALA A 111 11.91 -10.48 -10.03
CA ALA A 111 11.32 -10.90 -8.76
C ALA A 111 11.86 -12.30 -8.45
N LYS A 112 12.40 -12.48 -7.25
CA LYS A 112 13.03 -13.73 -6.80
C LYS A 112 12.51 -14.12 -5.42
N ILE A 113 12.52 -15.41 -5.13
CA ILE A 113 12.44 -15.87 -3.74
C ILE A 113 13.83 -15.86 -3.11
N ALA A 114 13.91 -15.78 -1.78
CA ALA A 114 15.15 -15.62 -1.04
C ALA A 114 16.20 -16.70 -1.36
N SER A 115 15.77 -17.95 -1.56
CA SER A 115 16.64 -19.07 -1.93
C SER A 115 17.22 -19.01 -3.35
N GLU A 116 16.67 -18.20 -4.25
CA GLU A 116 17.22 -17.97 -5.60
C GLU A 116 18.32 -16.90 -5.61
N VAL A 117 18.56 -16.24 -4.48
CA VAL A 117 19.57 -15.18 -4.36
C VAL A 117 20.89 -15.77 -3.89
N GLU A 118 21.75 -16.12 -4.85
CA GLU A 118 23.10 -16.63 -4.57
C GLU A 118 24.02 -15.57 -3.94
N GLU A 119 23.95 -14.33 -4.45
CA GLU A 119 24.74 -13.18 -3.98
C GLU A 119 23.85 -11.96 -3.71
N ILE A 120 23.97 -11.36 -2.52
CA ILE A 120 23.21 -10.15 -2.16
C ILE A 120 23.90 -8.93 -2.77
N ARG A 121 23.42 -8.52 -3.94
CA ARG A 121 23.86 -7.30 -4.65
C ARG A 121 22.89 -6.15 -4.38
N ASN A 122 22.40 -5.50 -5.43
CA ASN A 122 21.33 -4.50 -5.35
C ASN A 122 20.00 -5.23 -5.12
N VAL A 123 19.52 -5.24 -3.89
CA VAL A 123 18.35 -6.03 -3.48
C VAL A 123 17.35 -5.14 -2.76
N LEU A 124 16.08 -5.25 -3.12
CA LEU A 124 14.96 -4.77 -2.33
C LEU A 124 14.31 -6.00 -1.69
N SER A 125 14.62 -6.22 -0.43
CA SER A 125 14.12 -7.34 0.37
C SER A 125 12.81 -6.94 1.04
N VAL A 126 11.76 -7.75 0.83
CA VAL A 126 10.46 -7.56 1.47
C VAL A 126 10.15 -8.72 2.41
N GLY A 127 9.72 -8.39 3.62
CA GLY A 127 9.41 -9.34 4.67
C GLY A 127 10.47 -9.39 5.76
N ASN A 128 10.09 -10.00 6.88
CA ASN A 128 10.90 -10.07 8.08
C ASN A 128 12.00 -11.15 8.01
N PRO A 129 12.99 -11.18 8.93
CA PRO A 129 14.08 -12.17 8.94
C PRO A 129 13.66 -13.65 8.96
N CYS A 130 12.54 -13.97 9.60
CA CYS A 130 12.11 -15.35 9.80
C CYS A 130 11.49 -15.96 8.55
N ASP A 131 10.81 -15.13 7.76
CA ASP A 131 10.27 -15.57 6.48
C ASP A 131 11.27 -15.33 5.33
N ASN A 132 12.12 -14.30 5.47
CA ASN A 132 13.08 -13.85 4.48
C ASN A 132 14.53 -13.79 5.02
N PRO A 133 15.34 -14.85 4.81
CA PRO A 133 16.73 -14.89 5.28
C PRO A 133 17.65 -13.85 4.61
N ILE A 134 17.24 -13.24 3.50
CA ILE A 134 17.98 -12.12 2.90
C ILE A 134 17.84 -10.86 3.75
N THR A 135 16.68 -10.64 4.38
CA THR A 135 16.48 -9.54 5.33
C THR A 135 17.41 -9.67 6.55
N GLU A 136 17.56 -10.88 7.11
CA GLU A 136 18.51 -11.14 8.21
C GLU A 136 19.95 -10.82 7.77
N LYS A 137 20.37 -11.31 6.61
CA LYS A 137 21.74 -11.09 6.09
C LYS A 137 22.04 -9.60 5.82
N ILE A 138 21.04 -8.82 5.39
CA ILE A 138 21.20 -7.38 5.13
C ILE A 138 21.30 -6.60 6.44
N THR A 139 20.43 -6.92 7.41
CA THR A 139 20.26 -6.14 8.64
C THR A 139 21.15 -6.59 9.80
N GLY A 140 21.58 -7.85 9.79
CA GLY A 140 22.22 -8.52 10.92
C GLY A 140 21.27 -8.81 12.08
N ILE A 141 19.95 -8.66 11.89
CA ILE A 141 18.94 -8.85 12.92
C ILE A 141 18.22 -10.17 12.66
N SER A 142 18.36 -11.12 13.58
CA SER A 142 17.71 -12.44 13.52
C SER A 142 16.33 -12.48 14.18
N ASP A 143 15.95 -11.42 14.91
CA ASP A 143 14.62 -11.29 15.49
C ASP A 143 13.55 -11.17 14.38
N CYS A 144 12.54 -12.06 14.41
CA CYS A 144 11.44 -12.05 13.45
C CYS A 144 10.70 -10.72 13.41
N HIS A 145 10.68 -9.97 14.51
CA HIS A 145 9.99 -8.69 14.57
C HIS A 145 10.94 -7.52 14.34
N MET A 146 12.24 -7.75 14.10
CA MET A 146 13.25 -6.70 13.89
C MET A 146 13.29 -5.64 15.00
N ASN A 147 12.92 -6.00 16.24
CA ASN A 147 12.69 -5.10 17.37
C ASN A 147 11.60 -4.03 17.10
N LEU A 148 10.64 -4.33 16.24
CA LEU A 148 9.45 -3.51 16.01
C LEU A 148 8.39 -3.83 17.06
N GLU A 149 7.60 -2.83 17.42
CA GLU A 149 6.40 -3.01 18.22
C GLU A 149 5.20 -3.37 17.31
N PRO A 150 4.14 -4.01 17.85
CA PRO A 150 2.89 -4.20 17.12
C PRO A 150 2.38 -2.89 16.50
N GLY A 151 1.97 -2.94 15.23
CA GLY A 151 1.54 -1.76 14.46
C GLY A 151 2.67 -0.97 13.79
N GLN A 152 3.92 -1.42 13.89
CA GLN A 152 5.07 -0.81 13.23
C GLN A 152 5.56 -1.60 12.00
N GLY A 153 5.85 -0.84 10.95
CA GLY A 153 6.60 -1.19 9.76
C GLY A 153 7.97 -0.52 9.76
N PHE A 154 8.86 -1.00 8.90
CA PHE A 154 10.24 -0.57 8.80
C PHE A 154 10.67 -0.41 7.34
N ILE A 155 11.36 0.69 7.05
CA ILE A 155 12.04 0.93 5.79
C ILE A 155 13.50 1.26 6.12
N GLY A 156 14.43 0.42 5.66
CA GLY A 156 15.86 0.58 5.87
C GLY A 156 16.65 0.61 4.57
N PHE A 157 17.58 1.57 4.47
CA PHE A 157 18.53 1.70 3.38
C PHE A 157 19.92 1.32 3.89
N TYR A 158 20.50 0.28 3.28
CA TYR A 158 21.77 -0.32 3.65
C TYR A 158 22.76 -0.24 2.49
N GLN A 159 24.05 -0.26 2.83
CA GLN A 159 25.13 -0.40 1.86
C GLN A 159 26.13 -1.44 2.35
N ASN A 160 26.01 -2.65 1.83
CA ASN A 160 26.88 -3.77 2.20
C ASN A 160 27.65 -4.25 0.96
N ASN A 161 28.94 -4.54 1.12
CA ASN A 161 29.80 -5.05 0.04
C ASN A 161 29.82 -4.18 -1.23
N GLY A 162 29.65 -2.87 -1.07
CA GLY A 162 29.60 -1.91 -2.19
C GLY A 162 28.27 -1.85 -2.94
N TYR A 163 27.27 -2.65 -2.56
CA TYR A 163 25.93 -2.66 -3.17
C TYR A 163 24.91 -1.92 -2.30
N ARG A 164 23.83 -1.45 -2.93
CA ARG A 164 22.73 -0.77 -2.23
C ARG A 164 21.61 -1.75 -1.94
N GLN A 165 21.16 -1.80 -0.71
CA GLN A 165 20.12 -2.73 -0.28
C GLN A 165 19.01 -1.96 0.41
N ILE A 166 17.78 -2.36 0.15
CA ILE A 166 16.59 -1.77 0.74
C ILE A 166 15.84 -2.90 1.44
N VAL A 167 15.44 -2.67 2.69
CA VAL A 167 14.61 -3.59 3.45
C VAL A 167 13.29 -2.92 3.72
N VAL A 168 12.20 -3.61 3.38
CA VAL A 168 10.84 -3.22 3.72
C VAL A 168 10.22 -4.38 4.50
N ALA A 169 9.97 -4.18 5.78
CA ALA A 169 9.42 -5.20 6.67
C ALA A 169 8.39 -4.60 7.61
N GLY A 170 7.69 -5.43 8.36
CA GLY A 170 6.82 -4.99 9.45
C GLY A 170 6.65 -6.06 10.50
N TYR A 171 6.07 -5.65 11.63
CA TYR A 171 5.80 -6.54 12.75
C TYR A 171 4.90 -7.71 12.34
N SER A 172 3.88 -7.44 11.52
CA SER A 172 3.02 -8.43 10.90
C SER A 172 2.89 -8.23 9.38
N PRO A 173 2.25 -9.18 8.68
CA PRO A 173 2.02 -9.09 7.24
C PRO A 173 1.28 -7.81 6.80
N LEU A 174 0.41 -7.27 7.65
CA LEU A 174 -0.29 -6.01 7.38
C LEU A 174 0.68 -4.81 7.41
N GLU A 175 1.51 -4.70 8.45
CA GLU A 175 2.48 -3.60 8.60
C GLU A 175 3.56 -3.65 7.51
N THR A 176 3.96 -4.83 7.03
CA THR A 176 4.85 -4.95 5.86
C THR A 176 4.23 -4.29 4.63
N ARG A 177 2.92 -4.50 4.37
CA ARG A 177 2.23 -3.84 3.26
C ARG A 177 2.07 -2.33 3.47
N ILE A 178 1.81 -1.90 4.70
CA ILE A 178 1.76 -0.47 5.05
C ILE A 178 3.13 0.18 4.79
N ALA A 179 4.22 -0.47 5.21
CA ALA A 179 5.59 0.00 4.96
C ALA A 179 5.92 0.06 3.46
N ALA A 180 5.54 -0.96 2.69
CA ALA A 180 5.72 -0.97 1.24
C ALA A 180 4.97 0.17 0.55
N ARG A 181 3.75 0.48 1.01
CA ARG A 181 2.99 1.60 0.51
C ARG A 181 3.58 2.96 0.91
N ALA A 182 4.06 3.09 2.15
CA ALA A 182 4.77 4.29 2.59
C ALA A 182 6.06 4.50 1.79
N PHE A 183 6.83 3.45 1.53
CA PHE A 183 8.03 3.49 0.69
C PHE A 183 7.70 3.96 -0.72
N LYS A 184 6.63 3.42 -1.32
CA LYS A 184 6.11 3.82 -2.63
C LYS A 184 5.76 5.31 -2.68
N GLU A 185 4.97 5.80 -1.73
CA GLU A 185 4.42 7.16 -1.75
C GLU A 185 5.45 8.23 -1.31
N ALA A 186 6.49 7.84 -0.57
CA ALA A 186 7.51 8.74 -0.07
C ALA A 186 8.54 9.09 -1.16
N VAL A 187 8.13 9.97 -2.07
CA VAL A 187 9.03 10.61 -3.04
C VAL A 187 9.99 11.51 -2.26
N ASN A 188 11.23 11.04 -2.06
CA ASN A 188 12.35 11.72 -1.38
C ASN A 188 12.48 11.48 0.14
N LEU A 189 12.50 10.21 0.55
CA LEU A 189 13.05 9.84 1.86
C LEU A 189 14.48 10.38 2.02
N LYS A 190 14.69 11.22 3.03
CA LYS A 190 16.01 11.69 3.50
C LYS A 190 16.29 10.97 4.80
N GLY A 191 17.36 10.19 4.84
CA GLY A 191 17.67 9.31 5.97
C GLY A 191 17.88 7.87 5.54
N ASN A 192 18.38 7.04 6.46
CA ASN A 192 18.65 5.63 6.22
C ASN A 192 17.57 4.71 6.81
N PHE A 193 16.86 5.13 7.85
CA PHE A 193 15.97 4.25 8.61
C PHE A 193 14.68 4.97 8.97
N PHE A 194 13.56 4.32 8.71
CA PHE A 194 12.23 4.86 8.97
C PHE A 194 11.34 3.81 9.62
N ILE A 195 10.56 4.25 10.60
CA ILE A 195 9.44 3.50 11.16
C ILE A 195 8.16 4.02 10.51
N VAL A 196 7.29 3.08 10.15
CA VAL A 196 5.99 3.35 9.56
C VAL A 196 4.94 2.85 10.55
N GLU A 197 4.14 3.73 11.11
CA GLU A 197 3.07 3.35 12.04
C GLU A 197 1.71 3.51 11.35
N GLY A 198 0.85 2.50 11.42
CA GLY A 198 -0.49 2.59 10.82
C GLY A 198 -1.32 1.34 11.08
N GLU A 199 -2.64 1.53 11.14
CA GLU A 199 -3.60 0.42 11.32
C GLU A 199 -4.22 -0.02 9.99
N ARG A 200 -4.05 0.79 8.92
CA ARG A 200 -4.68 0.61 7.61
C ARG A 200 -3.73 1.02 6.50
N LEU A 201 -3.91 0.44 5.32
CA LEU A 201 -3.09 0.76 4.14
C LEU A 201 -3.16 2.23 3.71
N ASP A 202 -4.24 2.95 4.00
CA ASP A 202 -4.42 4.36 3.62
C ASP A 202 -4.17 5.35 4.77
N ASP A 203 -3.75 4.88 5.94
CA ASP A 203 -3.45 5.73 7.11
C ASP A 203 -2.15 5.27 7.75
N TYR A 204 -1.06 5.97 7.42
CA TYR A 204 0.25 5.69 8.00
C TYR A 204 1.00 6.98 8.34
N ARG A 205 1.88 6.87 9.33
CA ARG A 205 2.80 7.90 9.78
C ARG A 205 4.21 7.40 9.59
N LEU A 206 4.99 8.18 8.86
CA LEU A 206 6.40 7.89 8.64
C LEU A 206 7.25 8.72 9.62
N ARG A 207 8.14 8.05 10.35
CA ARG A 207 9.08 8.69 11.27
C ARG A 207 10.52 8.27 10.95
N GLU A 208 11.38 9.23 10.65
CA GLU A 208 12.82 8.99 10.49
C GLU A 208 13.46 8.66 11.84
N MET A 209 14.27 7.60 11.89
CA MET A 209 15.04 7.23 13.07
C MET A 209 16.40 7.93 13.06
N ASN A 210 16.44 9.15 13.57
CA ASN A 210 17.69 9.88 13.77
C ASN A 210 18.49 9.25 14.93
N GLY A 211 19.63 8.61 14.63
CA GLY A 211 20.63 8.23 15.64
C GLY A 211 20.93 6.75 15.85
N LEU A 212 20.39 5.83 15.05
CA LEU A 212 20.69 4.39 15.17
C LEU A 212 22.07 3.96 14.63
N GLN A 213 22.88 4.87 14.10
CA GLN A 213 24.13 4.52 13.42
C GLN A 213 25.22 3.83 14.28
N ASN A 214 25.11 3.75 15.62
CA ASN A 214 26.22 3.23 16.44
C ASN A 214 25.82 2.35 17.64
N LYS A 215 24.65 1.70 17.63
CA LYS A 215 24.27 0.79 18.73
C LYS A 215 23.69 -0.55 18.30
N ILE A 216 24.14 -1.07 17.15
CA ILE A 216 24.11 -2.52 16.92
C ILE A 216 25.30 -3.10 17.70
N VAL A 217 25.12 -3.21 19.02
CA VAL A 217 25.96 -4.08 19.84
C VAL A 217 25.68 -5.48 19.31
N GLN A 218 26.66 -6.11 18.66
CA GLN A 218 26.58 -7.54 18.35
C GLN A 218 26.21 -8.24 19.65
N PRO A 219 25.06 -8.93 19.76
CA PRO A 219 24.76 -9.69 20.95
C PRO A 219 25.88 -10.71 21.13
N GLU A 220 26.54 -10.68 22.29
CA GLU A 220 27.40 -11.79 22.70
C GLU A 220 26.56 -13.07 22.60
N PRO A 221 27.10 -14.16 22.05
CA PRO A 221 26.35 -15.40 21.88
C PRO A 221 25.88 -15.87 23.25
N VAL A 222 24.59 -15.69 23.54
CA VAL A 222 23.96 -16.24 24.74
C VAL A 222 23.87 -17.74 24.53
N SER A 223 24.90 -18.45 25.01
CA SER A 223 24.90 -19.89 25.18
C SER A 223 23.98 -20.24 26.34
N GLY A 224 22.67 -20.26 26.06
CA GLY A 224 21.64 -20.68 26.99
C GLY A 224 20.67 -21.60 26.27
N THR A 225 20.83 -22.90 26.48
CA THR A 225 19.90 -23.93 25.98
C THR A 225 18.59 -23.80 26.75
N VAL A 226 17.64 -23.03 26.21
CA VAL A 226 16.26 -23.04 26.71
C VAL A 226 15.58 -24.29 26.13
N SER A 227 15.50 -25.34 26.95
CA SER A 227 14.67 -26.50 26.63
C SER A 227 13.21 -26.14 26.88
N PHE A 228 12.47 -25.88 25.80
CA PHE A 228 11.02 -25.91 25.85
C PHE A 228 10.57 -27.36 25.93
N GLU A 229 9.89 -27.73 27.01
CA GLU A 229 9.19 -29.02 27.07
C GLU A 229 8.16 -29.05 25.94
N SER A 230 8.21 -30.09 25.11
CA SER A 230 7.28 -30.29 24.00
C SER A 230 5.87 -30.48 24.56
N SER A 231 5.08 -29.40 24.57
CA SER A 231 3.64 -29.45 24.80
C SER A 231 2.99 -30.22 23.64
N ASN A 232 2.82 -31.52 23.82
CA ASN A 232 2.33 -32.43 22.79
C ASN A 232 0.84 -32.30 22.44
N ASP A 233 0.10 -31.28 22.91
CA ASP A 233 -1.37 -31.27 22.74
C ASP A 233 -2.05 -29.90 22.65
N LEU A 234 -1.34 -28.84 22.22
CA LEU A 234 -1.97 -27.54 21.98
C LEU A 234 -1.78 -27.11 20.52
N THR A 235 -2.60 -27.66 19.62
CA THR A 235 -2.77 -27.06 18.29
C THR A 235 -3.67 -25.84 18.42
N PRO A 236 -3.26 -24.66 17.93
CA PRO A 236 -4.15 -23.50 17.86
C PRO A 236 -5.44 -23.86 17.12
N PRO A 237 -6.59 -23.29 17.51
CA PRO A 237 -7.84 -23.49 16.77
C PRO A 237 -7.65 -23.05 15.31
N ASN A 238 -8.22 -23.83 14.38
CA ASN A 238 -8.22 -23.46 12.96
C ASN A 238 -8.92 -22.11 12.78
N PHE A 239 -8.38 -21.27 11.90
CA PHE A 239 -9.03 -20.03 11.50
C PHE A 239 -10.41 -20.30 10.88
N PRO A 240 -11.38 -19.37 11.01
CA PRO A 240 -12.67 -19.49 10.31
C PRO A 240 -12.42 -19.67 8.82
N GLN A 241 -13.06 -20.67 8.22
CA GLN A 241 -12.81 -21.02 6.83
C GLN A 241 -13.52 -20.03 5.91
N GLU A 242 -12.75 -19.38 5.04
CA GLU A 242 -13.29 -18.68 3.88
C GLU A 242 -14.11 -19.67 3.03
N LYS A 243 -15.27 -19.21 2.54
CA LYS A 243 -16.17 -20.02 1.72
C LYS A 243 -16.24 -19.45 0.32
N THR A 244 -15.92 -20.28 -0.67
CA THR A 244 -16.20 -19.97 -2.08
C THR A 244 -17.67 -20.26 -2.38
N ILE A 245 -18.35 -19.32 -3.00
CA ILE A 245 -19.70 -19.49 -3.55
C ILE A 245 -19.72 -19.11 -5.03
N THR A 246 -20.54 -19.82 -5.79
CA THR A 246 -20.74 -19.57 -7.22
C THR A 246 -22.03 -18.81 -7.46
N LEU A 247 -21.93 -17.64 -8.09
CA LEU A 247 -23.06 -16.85 -8.54
C LEU A 247 -23.41 -17.25 -9.98
N GLN A 248 -24.59 -17.80 -10.17
CA GLN A 248 -25.15 -18.10 -11.50
C GLN A 248 -25.67 -16.79 -12.10
N LEU A 249 -25.03 -16.27 -13.14
CA LEU A 249 -25.42 -15.03 -13.81
C LEU A 249 -26.09 -15.34 -15.16
N ARG A 250 -27.26 -14.74 -15.40
CA ARG A 250 -27.86 -14.73 -16.74
C ARG A 250 -27.43 -13.49 -17.49
N LYS A 251 -27.40 -13.60 -18.81
CA LYS A 251 -27.29 -12.46 -19.71
C LYS A 251 -28.34 -11.39 -19.34
N GLY A 252 -27.88 -10.16 -19.18
CA GLY A 252 -28.67 -9.02 -18.72
C GLY A 252 -28.48 -8.74 -17.23
N TRP A 253 -29.51 -8.18 -16.61
CA TRP A 253 -29.50 -7.77 -15.22
C TRP A 253 -29.75 -8.96 -14.29
N ASN A 254 -28.98 -9.00 -13.20
CA ASN A 254 -29.11 -9.96 -12.10
C ASN A 254 -29.14 -9.14 -10.82
N LEU A 255 -30.14 -9.36 -9.97
CA LEU A 255 -30.16 -8.81 -8.62
C LEU A 255 -29.59 -9.88 -7.69
N VAL A 256 -28.43 -9.61 -7.10
CA VAL A 256 -27.60 -10.57 -6.38
C VAL A 256 -27.48 -10.16 -4.91
N SER A 257 -27.32 -11.14 -4.04
CA SER A 257 -26.95 -10.93 -2.63
C SER A 257 -25.90 -11.94 -2.18
N LEU A 258 -25.07 -11.56 -1.20
CA LEU A 258 -24.05 -12.46 -0.64
C LEU A 258 -24.51 -13.05 0.71
N PRO A 259 -24.19 -14.32 0.99
CA PRO A 259 -24.48 -14.94 2.28
C PRO A 259 -23.56 -14.43 3.39
N GLY A 260 -22.42 -13.80 3.07
CA GLY A 260 -21.46 -13.26 4.02
C GLY A 260 -20.73 -12.02 3.49
N LYS A 261 -19.69 -11.58 4.20
CA LYS A 261 -18.85 -10.44 3.79
C LYS A 261 -17.99 -10.83 2.60
N LEU A 262 -17.94 -9.96 1.60
CA LEU A 262 -17.09 -10.17 0.43
C LEU A 262 -15.61 -10.08 0.82
N VAL A 263 -14.84 -11.15 0.58
CA VAL A 263 -13.38 -11.14 0.64
C VAL A 263 -12.82 -10.72 -0.72
N LYS A 264 -13.18 -11.45 -1.79
CA LYS A 264 -12.79 -11.12 -3.16
C LYS A 264 -13.69 -11.77 -4.22
N PHE A 265 -13.72 -11.15 -5.39
CA PHE A 265 -14.19 -11.81 -6.61
C PHE A 265 -13.05 -12.63 -7.21
N LEU A 266 -13.33 -13.87 -7.59
CA LEU A 266 -12.37 -14.68 -8.35
C LEU A 266 -12.47 -14.36 -9.84
N GLU A 267 -11.48 -14.81 -10.60
CA GLU A 267 -11.54 -14.75 -12.07
C GLU A 267 -12.73 -15.59 -12.53
N ASN A 268 -13.52 -15.04 -13.46
CA ASN A 268 -14.74 -15.68 -13.96
C ASN A 268 -14.51 -16.30 -15.33
N ASP A 269 -15.40 -17.21 -15.70
CA ASP A 269 -15.46 -17.82 -17.03
C ASP A 269 -16.27 -16.98 -18.04
N CYS A 270 -16.75 -15.80 -17.64
CA CYS A 270 -17.54 -14.93 -18.49
C CYS A 270 -16.68 -14.41 -19.66
N VAL A 271 -17.18 -14.58 -20.89
CA VAL A 271 -16.53 -14.08 -22.12
C VAL A 271 -16.22 -12.58 -22.03
N LYS A 272 -17.09 -11.82 -21.36
CA LYS A 272 -16.87 -10.42 -21.02
C LYS A 272 -17.07 -10.22 -19.53
N LYS A 273 -16.17 -9.42 -18.94
CA LYS A 273 -16.23 -9.07 -17.53
C LYS A 273 -17.59 -8.43 -17.17
N PRO A 274 -18.34 -8.99 -16.21
CA PRO A 274 -19.61 -8.42 -15.78
C PRO A 274 -19.38 -7.09 -15.06
N VAL A 275 -20.41 -6.24 -15.04
CA VAL A 275 -20.37 -4.91 -14.42
C VAL A 275 -21.38 -4.85 -13.28
N GLY A 276 -20.90 -4.57 -12.07
CA GLY A 276 -21.77 -4.47 -10.89
C GLY A 276 -22.08 -3.03 -10.48
N PHE A 277 -23.26 -2.84 -9.88
CA PHE A 277 -23.75 -1.56 -9.38
C PHE A 277 -24.44 -1.71 -8.02
N VAL A 278 -24.24 -0.73 -7.14
CA VAL A 278 -24.97 -0.60 -5.87
C VAL A 278 -25.73 0.73 -5.84
N TYR A 279 -26.85 0.77 -5.12
CA TYR A 279 -27.60 2.00 -4.88
C TYR A 279 -27.20 2.60 -3.53
N LEU A 280 -26.42 3.67 -3.52
CA LEU A 280 -26.05 4.34 -2.26
C LEU A 280 -27.19 5.27 -1.84
N LYS A 281 -27.90 4.91 -0.76
CA LYS A 281 -29.09 5.63 -0.27
C LYS A 281 -28.80 7.10 0.05
N ASP A 282 -27.73 7.36 0.79
CA ASP A 282 -27.31 8.72 1.19
C ASP A 282 -27.07 9.63 -0.04
N GLU A 283 -26.53 9.03 -1.11
CA GLU A 283 -26.21 9.71 -2.37
C GLU A 283 -27.37 9.69 -3.38
N LYS A 284 -28.43 8.94 -3.09
CA LYS A 284 -29.60 8.69 -3.94
C LYS A 284 -29.26 8.29 -5.37
N LYS A 285 -28.16 7.58 -5.60
CA LYS A 285 -27.67 7.23 -6.94
C LYS A 285 -27.09 5.82 -7.01
N TYR A 286 -27.15 5.25 -8.21
CA TYR A 286 -26.39 4.04 -8.53
C TYR A 286 -24.93 4.40 -8.83
N VAL A 287 -24.01 3.61 -8.30
CA VAL A 287 -22.57 3.70 -8.60
C VAL A 287 -22.04 2.31 -8.96
N SER A 288 -20.94 2.26 -9.72
CA SER A 288 -20.27 1.00 -10.03
C SER A 288 -19.70 0.36 -8.75
N LEU A 289 -19.52 -0.97 -8.72
CA LEU A 289 -18.86 -1.64 -7.58
C LEU A 289 -17.45 -1.11 -7.33
N LYS A 290 -16.73 -0.72 -8.39
CA LYS A 290 -15.40 -0.10 -8.27
C LYS A 290 -15.47 1.25 -7.55
N ASP A 291 -16.45 2.09 -7.90
CA ASP A 291 -16.66 3.38 -7.24
C ASP A 291 -17.19 3.20 -5.82
N ALA A 292 -18.08 2.25 -5.60
CA ALA A 292 -18.58 1.91 -4.28
C ALA A 292 -17.46 1.48 -3.34
N ALA A 293 -16.53 0.62 -3.79
CA ALA A 293 -15.37 0.21 -3.00
C ALA A 293 -14.52 1.41 -2.58
N ARG A 294 -14.33 2.39 -3.48
CA ARG A 294 -13.61 3.63 -3.18
C ARG A 294 -14.35 4.53 -2.20
N LEU A 295 -15.67 4.66 -2.34
CA LEU A 295 -16.50 5.55 -1.52
C LEU A 295 -16.74 4.97 -0.11
N LEU A 296 -17.02 3.66 -0.02
CA LEU A 296 -17.36 2.97 1.23
C LEU A 296 -16.12 2.46 1.99
N LYS A 297 -14.96 2.36 1.32
CA LYS A 297 -13.70 1.87 1.90
C LYS A 297 -13.89 0.52 2.62
N ASP A 298 -13.57 0.44 3.91
CA ASP A 298 -13.71 -0.72 4.79
C ASP A 298 -15.16 -1.19 4.96
N LYS A 299 -16.14 -0.31 4.72
CA LYS A 299 -17.57 -0.69 4.80
C LYS A 299 -18.07 -1.40 3.54
N PHE A 300 -17.28 -1.46 2.48
CA PHE A 300 -17.73 -2.02 1.20
C PHE A 300 -18.15 -3.50 1.32
N SER A 301 -17.34 -4.33 1.96
CA SER A 301 -17.64 -5.77 2.11
C SER A 301 -18.86 -6.01 2.98
N THR A 302 -19.00 -5.26 4.07
CA THR A 302 -20.19 -5.26 4.94
C THR A 302 -21.44 -4.83 4.18
N TYR A 303 -21.32 -3.75 3.40
CA TYR A 303 -22.43 -3.22 2.61
C TYR A 303 -23.00 -4.26 1.65
N LEU A 304 -22.16 -5.03 0.97
CA LEU A 304 -22.59 -6.09 0.06
C LEU A 304 -23.18 -7.32 0.77
N ALA A 305 -22.85 -7.53 2.05
CA ALA A 305 -23.47 -8.58 2.85
C ALA A 305 -24.87 -8.20 3.33
N GLU A 306 -25.10 -6.89 3.56
CA GLU A 306 -26.35 -6.34 4.10
C GLU A 306 -27.34 -5.88 3.03
N ASN A 307 -26.88 -5.67 1.80
CA ASN A 307 -27.69 -5.14 0.71
C ASN A 307 -27.61 -6.04 -0.53
N ALA A 308 -28.71 -6.10 -1.28
CA ALA A 308 -28.66 -6.63 -2.64
C ALA A 308 -28.10 -5.60 -3.61
N PHE A 309 -27.47 -6.08 -4.68
CA PHE A 309 -26.82 -5.25 -5.69
C PHE A 309 -27.00 -5.83 -7.09
N TRP A 310 -26.82 -4.98 -8.10
CA TRP A 310 -27.01 -5.36 -9.48
C TRP A 310 -25.71 -5.86 -10.09
N ILE A 311 -25.81 -6.89 -10.92
CA ILE A 311 -24.75 -7.32 -11.84
C ILE A 311 -25.35 -7.41 -13.24
N TYR A 312 -24.76 -6.68 -14.18
CA TYR A 312 -25.03 -6.87 -15.60
C TYR A 312 -24.02 -7.85 -16.20
N SER A 313 -24.51 -8.98 -16.71
CA SER A 313 -23.70 -9.93 -17.46
C SER A 313 -23.98 -9.83 -18.95
N TYR A 314 -22.94 -9.97 -19.78
CA TYR A 314 -23.08 -9.94 -21.24
C TYR A 314 -23.54 -11.28 -21.82
N ASP A 315 -23.29 -12.36 -21.07
CA ASP A 315 -23.55 -13.74 -21.43
C ASP A 315 -24.03 -14.51 -20.18
N ASP A 316 -24.58 -15.71 -20.36
CA ASP A 316 -24.82 -16.62 -19.23
C ASP A 316 -23.46 -17.16 -18.76
N CYS A 317 -23.12 -16.96 -17.49
CA CYS A 317 -21.82 -17.37 -16.93
C CYS A 317 -21.86 -17.55 -15.40
N GLU A 318 -20.76 -18.03 -14.84
CA GLU A 318 -20.58 -18.21 -13.41
C GLU A 318 -19.56 -17.20 -12.86
N GLN A 319 -19.86 -16.64 -11.69
CA GLN A 319 -18.93 -15.77 -10.97
C GLN A 319 -18.69 -16.33 -9.57
N ASP A 320 -17.50 -16.86 -9.37
CA ASP A 320 -17.08 -17.30 -8.04
C ASP A 320 -16.64 -16.12 -7.18
N VAL A 321 -17.06 -16.14 -5.92
CA VAL A 321 -16.69 -15.15 -4.91
C VAL A 321 -16.32 -15.85 -3.62
N ILE A 322 -15.30 -15.32 -2.95
CA ILE A 322 -14.94 -15.76 -1.61
C ILE A 322 -15.63 -14.86 -0.60
N VAL A 323 -16.34 -15.47 0.34
CA VAL A 323 -17.00 -14.80 1.44
C VAL A 323 -16.53 -15.36 2.78
N GLU A 324 -16.55 -14.51 3.79
CA GLU A 324 -16.41 -14.91 5.20
C GLU A 324 -17.77 -14.85 5.89
N ASP A 325 -17.95 -15.68 6.92
CA ASP A 325 -19.16 -15.66 7.74
C ASP A 325 -19.35 -14.27 8.37
N TYR A 326 -20.59 -13.79 8.35
CA TYR A 326 -20.93 -12.47 8.86
C TYR A 326 -22.32 -12.48 9.47
N GLU A 327 -22.41 -12.11 10.76
CA GLU A 327 -23.67 -11.82 11.43
C GLU A 327 -24.22 -10.50 10.85
N LYS A 328 -25.36 -10.58 10.17
CA LYS A 328 -25.90 -9.47 9.41
C LYS A 328 -26.81 -8.65 10.30
N THR A 329 -26.66 -7.33 10.26
CA THR A 329 -27.68 -6.42 10.78
C THR A 329 -28.35 -5.74 9.59
N ILE A 330 -29.63 -6.06 9.36
CA ILE A 330 -30.37 -5.56 8.21
C ILE A 330 -31.19 -4.37 8.65
N VAL A 331 -30.83 -3.19 8.16
CA VAL A 331 -31.51 -1.93 8.46
C VAL A 331 -32.37 -1.51 7.26
N LEU A 332 -33.68 -1.48 7.48
CA LEU A 332 -34.68 -1.02 6.54
C LEU A 332 -35.11 0.40 6.91
N GLU A 333 -35.08 1.29 5.92
CA GLU A 333 -35.73 2.59 6.05
C GLU A 333 -37.14 2.54 5.47
N SER A 334 -38.00 3.46 5.90
CA SER A 334 -39.31 3.61 5.26
C SER A 334 -39.14 3.88 3.76
N GLY A 335 -39.85 3.12 2.93
CA GLY A 335 -39.69 3.16 1.47
C GLY A 335 -38.95 1.95 0.91
N TRP A 336 -38.27 2.15 -0.22
CA TRP A 336 -37.68 1.06 -1.00
C TRP A 336 -36.27 0.68 -0.54
N ASN A 337 -36.03 -0.61 -0.34
CA ASN A 337 -34.77 -1.17 0.10
C ASN A 337 -34.38 -2.36 -0.79
N LEU A 338 -33.11 -2.47 -1.16
CA LEU A 338 -32.55 -3.66 -1.83
C LEU A 338 -31.87 -4.52 -0.77
N ILE A 339 -32.41 -5.70 -0.52
CA ILE A 339 -31.94 -6.57 0.56
C ILE A 339 -31.60 -7.98 0.07
N PRO A 340 -30.75 -8.71 0.80
CA PRO A 340 -30.57 -10.13 0.59
C PRO A 340 -31.90 -10.89 0.60
N ASN A 341 -31.96 -12.03 -0.08
CA ASN A 341 -33.11 -12.93 -0.01
C ASN A 341 -33.07 -13.71 1.32
N ILE A 342 -33.53 -13.06 2.38
CA ILE A 342 -33.60 -13.56 3.76
C ILE A 342 -35.02 -13.38 4.30
N GLU A 343 -35.37 -14.18 5.29
CA GLU A 343 -36.65 -14.08 5.97
C GLU A 343 -36.53 -13.08 7.12
N LEU A 344 -37.22 -11.96 6.99
CA LEU A 344 -37.27 -10.90 7.99
C LEU A 344 -38.64 -10.89 8.66
N SER A 345 -38.67 -10.63 9.95
CA SER A 345 -39.87 -10.41 10.76
C SER A 345 -40.51 -9.02 10.53
N CYS A 346 -39.82 -8.13 9.80
CA CYS A 346 -40.32 -6.81 9.42
C CYS A 346 -41.63 -6.84 8.61
N SER A 347 -42.45 -5.79 8.73
CA SER A 347 -43.65 -5.59 7.93
C SER A 347 -43.33 -4.94 6.57
N PHE A 348 -43.90 -5.49 5.49
CA PHE A 348 -43.66 -5.01 4.13
C PHE A 348 -44.97 -4.60 3.45
N LEU A 349 -44.99 -3.40 2.87
CA LEU A 349 -46.09 -2.97 1.99
C LEU A 349 -46.06 -3.72 0.67
N LYS A 350 -44.85 -3.95 0.13
CA LYS A 350 -44.62 -4.66 -1.12
C LYS A 350 -43.28 -5.39 -1.09
N ARG A 351 -43.20 -6.49 -1.84
CA ARG A 351 -41.98 -7.28 -2.03
C ARG A 351 -41.93 -7.78 -3.47
N TYR A 352 -40.77 -7.65 -4.12
CA TYR A 352 -40.55 -8.12 -5.48
C TYR A 352 -39.20 -8.80 -5.61
N TRP A 353 -39.15 -9.79 -6.49
CA TRP A 353 -37.96 -10.51 -6.89
C TRP A 353 -37.68 -10.22 -8.36
N TRP A 354 -36.41 -10.06 -8.71
CA TRP A 354 -36.00 -9.91 -10.10
C TRP A 354 -35.83 -11.30 -10.73
N ASN A 355 -36.56 -11.59 -11.80
CA ASN A 355 -36.40 -12.81 -12.57
C ASN A 355 -35.32 -12.58 -13.65
N PRO A 356 -34.11 -13.12 -13.50
CA PRO A 356 -33.02 -12.84 -14.44
C PRO A 356 -33.16 -13.59 -15.78
N VAL A 357 -34.04 -14.60 -15.87
CA VAL A 357 -34.33 -15.27 -17.16
C VAL A 357 -35.28 -14.43 -18.00
N LYS A 358 -36.31 -13.86 -17.36
CA LYS A 358 -37.33 -13.05 -18.04
C LYS A 358 -37.02 -11.55 -18.06
N GLN A 359 -36.03 -11.11 -17.28
CA GLN A 359 -35.65 -9.71 -17.12
C GLN A 359 -36.84 -8.83 -16.67
N GLU A 360 -37.59 -9.31 -15.66
CA GLU A 360 -38.78 -8.64 -15.14
C GLU A 360 -38.93 -8.81 -13.62
N TRP A 361 -39.69 -7.90 -13.00
CA TRP A 361 -40.09 -8.00 -11.59
C TRP A 361 -41.25 -8.97 -11.41
N GLN A 362 -41.19 -9.79 -10.36
CA GLN A 362 -42.24 -10.74 -9.99
C GLN A 362 -42.55 -10.64 -8.49
N THR A 363 -43.79 -10.97 -8.12
CA THR A 363 -44.25 -11.00 -6.72
C THR A 363 -44.19 -12.39 -6.09
N ASN A 364 -43.84 -13.41 -6.88
CA ASN A 364 -43.66 -14.77 -6.36
C ASN A 364 -42.18 -14.97 -6.02
N LYS A 365 -41.90 -15.62 -4.88
CA LYS A 365 -40.54 -15.95 -4.45
C LYS A 365 -39.90 -16.84 -5.53
N LEU A 366 -38.72 -16.45 -5.98
CA LEU A 366 -37.92 -17.25 -6.90
C LEU A 366 -37.09 -18.26 -6.12
N ASP A 367 -37.03 -19.49 -6.62
CA ASP A 367 -36.09 -20.50 -6.13
C ASP A 367 -34.71 -20.31 -6.78
N TRP A 368 -34.13 -19.13 -6.53
CA TRP A 368 -32.81 -18.76 -7.05
C TRP A 368 -31.87 -18.45 -5.90
N LYS A 369 -30.85 -19.29 -5.74
CA LYS A 369 -29.84 -19.15 -4.69
C LYS A 369 -29.04 -17.86 -4.86
N TYR A 370 -28.94 -17.06 -3.81
CA TYR A 370 -28.23 -15.77 -3.82
C TYR A 370 -28.88 -14.66 -4.68
N SER A 371 -30.16 -14.81 -5.03
CA SER A 371 -30.93 -13.69 -5.56
C SER A 371 -31.10 -12.61 -4.49
N GLY A 372 -31.17 -11.34 -4.90
CA GLY A 372 -31.61 -10.25 -4.04
C GLY A 372 -33.11 -10.00 -4.17
N THR A 373 -33.66 -9.23 -3.23
CA THR A 373 -35.07 -8.85 -3.18
C THR A 373 -35.18 -7.34 -3.04
N ILE A 374 -36.20 -6.73 -3.64
CA ILE A 374 -36.57 -5.34 -3.34
C ILE A 374 -37.83 -5.32 -2.49
N VAL A 375 -37.79 -4.59 -1.38
CA VAL A 375 -38.90 -4.47 -0.43
C VAL A 375 -39.27 -3.02 -0.23
N LYS A 376 -40.57 -2.77 -0.04
CA LYS A 376 -41.07 -1.49 0.44
C LYS A 376 -41.49 -1.63 1.91
N ALA A 377 -40.67 -1.13 2.82
CA ALA A 377 -40.99 -1.12 4.25
C ALA A 377 -41.96 0.04 4.55
N SER A 378 -42.91 -0.18 5.44
CA SER A 378 -43.82 0.88 5.93
C SER A 378 -43.10 1.85 6.85
N GLU A 379 -42.19 1.33 7.68
CA GLU A 379 -41.48 2.05 8.73
C GLU A 379 -40.03 1.53 8.85
N TYR A 380 -39.26 2.15 9.73
CA TYR A 380 -37.91 1.68 10.06
C TYR A 380 -37.97 0.29 10.68
N CYS A 381 -37.08 -0.61 10.26
CA CYS A 381 -36.94 -1.93 10.87
C CYS A 381 -35.46 -2.32 10.93
N GLU A 382 -35.04 -2.96 12.02
CA GLU A 382 -33.68 -3.45 12.20
C GLU A 382 -33.75 -4.87 12.75
N GLU A 383 -33.08 -5.80 12.07
CA GLU A 383 -33.09 -7.21 12.44
C GLU A 383 -31.69 -7.82 12.30
N LYS A 384 -31.25 -8.56 13.34
CA LYS A 384 -29.99 -9.29 13.34
C LYS A 384 -30.22 -10.73 12.88
N GLN A 385 -29.35 -11.22 12.00
CA GLN A 385 -29.41 -12.55 11.37
C GLN A 385 -28.07 -13.26 11.44
#